data_AF-A0A832GYN7-F1
#
_entry.id   AF-A0A832GYN7-F1
#
_cell.length_a   1.000
_cell.length_b   1.000
_cell.length_c   1.000
_cell.angle_alpha   90.00
_cell.angle_beta   90.00
_cell.angle_gamma   90.00
#
_symmetry.space_group_name_H-M   'P 1'
#
loop_
_entity.id
_entity.type
_entity.pdbx_description
1 polymer ?
#
loop_
_entity_poly.entity_id
_entity_poly.type
_entity_poly.pdbx_seq_one_letter_code
_entity_poly.pdbx_strand_id
1 'polypeptide(L)'
;MATRSRSKSVKGVPYEAKVYLNNQVLIPASLVRALGLQEARVARITLEYEGQELTIDVRLLKTRHTDSRQFTIPKSARDKYGILPGAVVKVIKIEAVR
;
A
#
# COMPACT_ATOMS: atom_id res chain seq x y z
N MET A 1 7.71 24.98 16.28
CA MET A 1 8.90 24.53 15.53
C MET A 1 8.45 23.39 14.62
N ALA A 2 8.35 23.64 13.31
CA ALA A 2 7.78 22.69 12.36
C ALA A 2 8.71 21.47 12.18
N THR A 3 8.27 20.30 12.64
CA THR A 3 9.00 19.05 12.44
C THR A 3 8.92 18.68 10.96
N ARG A 4 9.97 19.03 10.20
CA ARG A 4 10.23 18.49 8.85
C ARG A 4 10.13 16.96 8.93
N SER A 5 9.04 16.40 8.39
CA SER A 5 8.90 14.97 8.17
C SER A 5 9.95 14.53 7.17
N ARG A 6 11.11 14.06 7.67
CA ARG A 6 12.07 13.29 6.88
C ARG A 6 11.29 12.17 6.19
N SER A 7 11.55 11.97 4.90
CA SER A 7 11.07 10.82 4.15
C SER A 7 11.39 9.56 4.97
N LYS A 8 10.37 8.96 5.60
CA LYS A 8 10.52 7.69 6.30
C LYS A 8 10.81 6.65 5.22
N SER A 9 12.09 6.35 4.98
CA SER A 9 12.49 5.23 4.14
C SER A 9 11.98 3.95 4.80
N VAL A 10 10.84 3.44 4.31
CA VAL A 10 10.30 2.14 4.73
C VAL A 10 11.25 1.06 4.21
N LYS A 11 11.82 0.28 5.14
CA LYS A 11 12.82 -0.76 4.87
C LYS A 11 12.22 -2.14 4.63
N GLY A 12 10.92 -2.32 4.83
CA GLY A 12 10.24 -3.61 4.73
C GLY A 12 8.77 -3.52 5.14
N VAL A 13 8.13 -4.68 5.20
CA VAL A 13 6.83 -4.88 5.84
C VAL A 13 7.04 -5.44 7.27
N PRO A 14 6.16 -5.15 8.24
CA PRO A 14 4.95 -4.33 8.11
C PRO A 14 5.23 -2.82 8.10
N TYR A 15 4.35 -2.03 7.47
CA TYR A 15 4.38 -0.57 7.56
C TYR A 15 2.98 0.06 7.52
N GLU A 16 2.83 1.23 8.12
CA GLU A 16 1.58 2.00 8.09
C GLU A 16 1.50 2.88 6.84
N ALA A 17 0.33 2.91 6.23
CA ALA A 17 0.06 3.70 5.05
C ALA A 17 -1.30 4.39 5.14
N LYS A 18 -1.35 5.66 4.72
CA LYS A 18 -2.61 6.40 4.64
C LYS A 18 -3.36 6.01 3.37
N VAL A 19 -4.65 5.75 3.50
CA VAL A 19 -5.58 5.60 2.39
C VAL A 19 -5.89 6.99 1.83
N TYR A 20 -5.55 7.23 0.56
CA TYR A 20 -5.82 8.50 -0.11
C TYR A 20 -7.30 8.67 -0.47
N LEU A 21 -7.70 9.90 -0.85
CA LEU A 21 -9.06 10.26 -1.24
C LEU A 21 -9.63 9.37 -2.35
N ASN A 22 -8.78 8.88 -3.25
CA ASN A 22 -9.14 7.96 -4.33
C ASN A 22 -9.11 6.48 -3.92
N ASN A 23 -9.09 6.18 -2.62
CA ASN A 23 -8.99 4.83 -2.05
C ASN A 23 -7.70 4.08 -2.39
N GLN A 24 -6.65 4.82 -2.77
CA GLN A 24 -5.36 4.24 -3.08
C GLN A 24 -4.42 4.29 -1.89
N VAL A 25 -3.50 3.33 -1.88
CA VAL A 25 -2.42 3.22 -0.89
C VAL A 25 -1.09 3.23 -1.65
N LEU A 26 -0.12 3.98 -1.11
CA LEU A 26 1.23 4.07 -1.67
C LEU A 26 2.13 2.94 -1.16
N ILE A 27 2.87 2.33 -2.08
CA ILE A 27 4.03 1.50 -1.81
C ILE A 27 5.26 2.34 -2.14
N PRO A 28 6.11 2.68 -1.14
CA PRO A 28 7.31 3.48 -1.37
C PRO A 28 8.27 2.82 -2.36
N ALA A 29 8.93 3.62 -3.20
CA ALA A 29 9.91 3.14 -4.18
C ALA A 29 11.01 2.24 -3.56
N SER A 30 11.46 2.54 -2.34
CA SER A 30 12.44 1.69 -1.63
C SER A 30 11.93 0.27 -1.43
N LEU A 31 10.66 0.13 -1.05
CA LEU A 31 10.02 -1.15 -0.82
C LEU A 31 9.70 -1.88 -2.13
N VAL A 32 9.27 -1.14 -3.15
CA VAL A 32 9.07 -1.69 -4.50
C VAL A 32 10.36 -2.35 -5.01
N ARG A 33 11.50 -1.65 -4.89
CA ARG A 33 12.80 -2.17 -5.31
C ARG A 33 13.25 -3.37 -4.47
N ALA A 34 13.09 -3.29 -3.15
CA ALA A 34 13.47 -4.36 -2.23
C ALA A 34 12.67 -5.65 -2.48
N LEU A 35 11.40 -5.53 -2.86
CA LEU A 35 10.50 -6.66 -3.14
C LEU A 35 10.49 -7.09 -4.62
N GLY A 36 11.27 -6.45 -5.49
CA GLY A 36 11.32 -6.78 -6.92
C GLY A 36 10.01 -6.51 -7.67
N LEU A 37 9.21 -5.52 -7.23
CA LEU A 37 7.88 -5.21 -7.79
C LEU A 37 7.93 -4.24 -8.98
N GLN A 38 9.11 -3.87 -9.48
CA GLN A 38 9.26 -2.87 -10.55
C GLN A 38 8.49 -3.26 -11.82
N GLU A 39 8.51 -4.53 -12.20
CA GLU A 39 7.82 -5.01 -13.42
C GLU A 39 6.52 -5.75 -13.09
N ALA A 40 6.16 -5.86 -11.80
CA ALA A 40 4.94 -6.52 -11.37
C ALA A 40 3.71 -5.69 -11.75
N ARG A 41 2.74 -6.33 -12.41
CA ARG A 41 1.45 -5.72 -12.76
C ARG A 41 0.38 -5.93 -11.69
N VAL A 42 0.50 -7.04 -10.96
CA VAL A 42 -0.44 -7.48 -9.93
C VAL A 42 0.35 -7.90 -8.69
N ALA A 43 -0.19 -7.60 -7.52
CA ALA A 43 0.34 -8.08 -6.25
C ALA A 43 -0.80 -8.55 -5.36
N ARG A 44 -0.51 -9.58 -4.56
CA ARG A 44 -1.29 -10.00 -3.41
C ARG A 44 -0.84 -9.20 -2.21
N ILE A 45 -1.76 -8.48 -1.59
CA ILE A 45 -1.47 -7.59 -0.46
C ILE A 45 -2.29 -8.03 0.73
N THR A 46 -1.62 -8.23 1.86
CA THR A 46 -2.26 -8.46 3.16
C THR A 46 -2.19 -7.18 3.98
N LEU A 47 -3.35 -6.69 4.38
CA LEU A 47 -3.55 -5.49 5.20
C LEU A 47 -4.16 -5.88 6.54
N GLU A 48 -3.87 -5.10 7.56
CA GLU A 48 -4.56 -5.11 8.86
C GLU A 48 -5.21 -3.75 9.08
N TYR A 49 -6.48 -3.78 9.47
CA TYR A 49 -7.27 -2.61 9.83
C TYR A 49 -8.21 -2.96 10.97
N GLU A 50 -8.18 -2.18 12.06
CA GLU A 50 -8.99 -2.41 13.27
C GLU A 50 -8.91 -3.84 13.83
N GLY A 51 -7.71 -4.43 13.81
CA GLY A 51 -7.45 -5.80 14.29
C GLY A 51 -7.92 -6.91 13.35
N GLN A 52 -8.43 -6.57 12.16
CA GLN A 52 -8.84 -7.55 11.16
C GLN A 52 -7.84 -7.60 10.00
N GLU A 53 -7.47 -8.80 9.59
CA GLU A 53 -6.65 -9.02 8.41
C GLU A 53 -7.51 -9.21 7.16
N LEU A 54 -7.07 -8.62 6.04
CA LEU A 54 -7.63 -8.87 4.72
C LEU A 54 -6.52 -9.08 3.70
N THR A 55 -6.73 -10.03 2.79
CA THR A 55 -5.82 -10.28 1.67
C THR A 55 -6.56 -10.01 0.37
N ILE A 56 -5.95 -9.18 -0.50
CA ILE A 56 -6.53 -8.74 -1.76
C ILE A 56 -5.50 -8.83 -2.89
N ASP A 57 -5.94 -9.32 -4.05
CA ASP A 57 -5.15 -9.28 -5.27
C ASP A 57 -5.50 -7.97 -6.02
N VAL A 58 -4.49 -7.13 -6.23
CA VAL A 58 -4.66 -5.77 -6.76
C VAL A 58 -3.68 -5.46 -7.87
N ARG A 59 -4.12 -4.60 -8.80
CA ARG A 59 -3.23 -4.05 -9.82
C ARG A 59 -2.32 -2.99 -9.22
N LEU A 60 -1.04 -3.05 -9.57
CA LEU A 60 -0.05 -2.04 -9.21
C LEU A 60 -0.03 -0.94 -10.28
N LEU A 61 -0.44 0.26 -9.86
CA LEU A 61 -0.40 1.47 -10.67
C LEU A 61 1.01 2.05 -10.67
N LYS A 62 1.54 2.33 -11.85
CA LYS A 62 2.88 2.90 -12.05
C LYS A 62 2.81 4.43 -11.97
N THR A 63 3.74 5.02 -11.23
CA THR A 63 3.95 6.47 -11.24
C THR A 63 4.96 6.89 -12.32
N ARG A 64 4.81 8.09 -12.89
CA ARG A 64 5.59 8.54 -14.07
C ARG A 64 7.09 8.74 -13.81
N HIS A 65 7.47 9.22 -12.62
CA HIS A 65 8.84 9.69 -12.32
C HIS A 65 9.50 8.95 -11.14
N THR A 66 8.90 7.87 -10.64
CA THR A 66 9.43 7.10 -9.52
C THR A 66 9.00 5.65 -9.61
N ASP A 67 9.78 4.76 -8.99
CA ASP A 67 9.46 3.33 -8.90
C ASP A 67 8.34 3.04 -7.91
N SER A 68 7.88 4.04 -7.15
CA SER A 68 6.73 3.87 -6.26
C SER A 68 5.54 3.27 -7.01
N ARG A 69 4.76 2.47 -6.30
CA ARG A 69 3.53 1.89 -6.81
C ARG A 69 2.37 2.33 -5.96
N GLN A 70 1.19 2.34 -6.57
CA GLN A 70 -0.05 2.55 -5.85
C GLN A 70 -0.98 1.38 -6.15
N PHE A 71 -1.85 1.07 -5.21
CA PHE A 71 -2.94 0.12 -5.45
C PHE A 71 -4.22 0.67 -4.86
N THR A 72 -5.34 0.31 -5.46
CA THR A 72 -6.68 0.70 -4.99
C THR A 72 -7.25 -0.40 -4.11
N ILE A 73 -7.77 -0.05 -2.94
CA ILE A 73 -8.52 -1.00 -2.11
C ILE A 73 -9.91 -1.22 -2.78
N PRO A 74 -10.25 -2.45 -3.17
CA PRO A 74 -11.53 -2.75 -3.83
C PRO A 74 -12.72 -2.29 -3.00
N LYS A 75 -13.79 -1.83 -3.67
CA LYS A 75 -15.01 -1.38 -2.99
C LYS A 75 -15.58 -2.44 -2.05
N SER A 76 -15.63 -3.70 -2.49
CA SER A 76 -16.09 -4.83 -1.65
C SER A 76 -15.29 -4.99 -0.35
N ALA A 77 -13.97 -4.78 -0.39
CA ALA A 77 -13.13 -4.83 0.80
C ALA A 77 -13.37 -3.59 1.68
N ARG A 78 -13.47 -2.39 1.10
CA ARG A 78 -13.75 -1.17 1.88
C ARG A 78 -15.08 -1.23 2.61
N ASP A 79 -16.13 -1.65 1.91
CA ASP A 79 -17.48 -1.73 2.47
C ASP A 79 -17.56 -2.82 3.56
N LYS A 80 -16.88 -3.96 3.36
CA LYS A 80 -16.86 -5.06 4.34
C LYS A 80 -16.13 -4.70 5.64
N TYR A 81 -15.01 -3.97 5.54
CA TYR A 81 -14.13 -3.67 6.67
C TYR A 81 -14.23 -2.21 7.15
N GLY A 82 -15.12 -1.41 6.59
CA GLY A 82 -15.31 0.00 6.99
C GLY A 82 -14.14 0.92 6.64
N ILE A 83 -13.30 0.58 5.64
CA ILE A 83 -12.10 1.35 5.32
C ILE A 83 -12.48 2.61 4.53
N LEU A 84 -12.33 3.77 5.17
CA LEU A 84 -12.62 5.08 4.59
C LEU A 84 -11.36 5.80 4.09
N PRO A 85 -11.50 6.72 3.12
CA PRO A 85 -10.42 7.64 2.79
C PRO A 85 -9.94 8.42 4.00
N GLY A 86 -8.62 8.57 4.13
CA GLY A 86 -7.99 9.20 5.28
C GLY A 86 -7.60 8.25 6.40
N ALA A 87 -8.14 7.03 6.41
CA ALA A 87 -7.76 5.98 7.35
C ALA A 87 -6.28 5.59 7.21
N VAL A 88 -5.71 5.04 8.27
CA VAL A 88 -4.37 4.43 8.27
C VAL A 88 -4.55 2.93 8.33
N VAL A 89 -3.98 2.24 7.34
CA VAL A 89 -3.95 0.77 7.27
C VAL A 89 -2.53 0.29 7.48
N LYS A 90 -2.38 -0.90 8.06
CA LYS A 90 -1.07 -1.54 8.24
C LYS A 90 -0.88 -2.58 7.16
N VAL A 91 0.07 -2.35 6.26
CA VAL A 91 0.44 -3.33 5.22
C VAL A 91 1.36 -4.34 5.85
N ILE A 92 0.94 -5.60 5.95
CA ILE A 92 1.71 -6.68 6.59
C ILE A 92 2.51 -7.48 5.56
N LYS A 93 1.97 -7.68 4.37
CA LYS A 93 2.60 -8.52 3.34
C LYS A 93 2.30 -8.00 1.94
N ILE A 94 3.27 -8.10 1.05
CA ILE A 94 3.13 -7.81 -0.38
C ILE A 94 3.88 -8.88 -1.15
N GLU A 95 3.18 -9.56 -2.06
CA GLU A 95 3.73 -10.62 -2.91
C GLU A 95 3.39 -10.34 -4.37
N ALA A 96 4.38 -10.40 -5.27
CA ALA A 96 4.10 -10.34 -6.69
C ALA A 96 3.30 -11.57 -7.12
N VAL A 97 2.21 -11.37 -7.85
CA VAL A 97 1.53 -12.46 -8.55
C VAL A 97 2.16 -12.55 -9.94
N ARG A 98 2.85 -13.67 -10.21
CA ARG A 98 3.50 -13.95 -11.49
C ARG A 98 2.54 -14.64 -12.45
#